data_AF-A0A429EVK1-F1
#
_entry.id   AF-A0A429EVK1-F1
#
_cell.length_a   1.000
_cell.length_b   1.000
_cell.length_c   1.000
_cell.angle_alpha   90.00
_cell.angle_beta   90.00
_cell.angle_gamma   90.00
#
_symmetry.space_group_name_H-M   'P 1'
#
loop_
_entity.id
_entity.type
_entity.pdbx_description
1 polymer ?
#
loop_
_entity_poly.entity_id
_entity_poly.type
_entity_poly.pdbx_seq_one_letter_code
_entity_poly.pdbx_strand_id
1 'polypeptide(L)'
;MADLVKLIQQLENLELETSKDVIAYGKLIRKIGNELYLQTYFRADELESALRNYQGKWYHFGASTKVRARLVTAHLRIGADGVAAWALGGVKMTNSFHKHFVGPERAAQGKPKTKPKSKFEIFTDDD
;
A
#
# COMPACT_ATOMS: atom_id res chain seq x y z
N MET A 1 14.15 12.72 6.41
CA MET A 1 13.82 13.50 5.19
C MET A 1 14.53 12.98 3.94
N ALA A 2 15.86 12.78 3.94
CA ALA A 2 16.59 12.29 2.76
C ALA A 2 16.06 10.95 2.21
N ASP A 3 15.52 10.08 3.06
CA ASP A 3 15.00 8.78 2.64
C ASP A 3 13.64 8.87 1.92
N LEU A 4 12.72 9.72 2.39
CA LEU A 4 11.40 9.88 1.76
C LEU A 4 11.50 10.48 0.35
N VAL A 5 12.30 11.54 0.19
CA VAL A 5 12.54 12.15 -1.12
C VAL A 5 13.13 11.14 -2.09
N LYS A 6 14.08 10.32 -1.62
CA LYS A 6 14.67 9.24 -2.42
C LYS A 6 13.63 8.19 -2.81
N LEU A 7 12.75 7.78 -1.90
CA LEU A 7 11.67 6.83 -2.20
C LEU A 7 10.67 7.39 -3.22
N ILE A 8 10.32 8.68 -3.11
CA ILE A 8 9.45 9.36 -4.08
C ILE A 8 10.14 9.41 -5.45
N GLN A 9 11.41 9.78 -5.51
CA GLN A 9 12.16 9.78 -6.78
C GLN A 9 12.23 8.37 -7.40
N GLN A 10 12.42 7.34 -6.56
CA GLN A 10 12.36 5.94 -7.03
C GLN A 10 10.98 5.56 -7.58
N LEU A 11 9.91 6.09 -7.00
CA LEU A 11 8.54 5.87 -7.48
C LEU A 11 8.29 6.60 -8.80
N GLU A 12 8.73 7.85 -8.92
CA GLU A 12 8.60 8.67 -10.14
C GLU A 12 9.39 8.10 -11.32
N ASN A 13 10.57 7.52 -11.05
CA ASN A 13 11.42 6.93 -12.07
C ASN A 13 11.07 5.47 -12.42
N LEU A 14 10.07 4.88 -11.75
CA LEU A 14 9.70 3.49 -12.00
C LEU A 14 8.79 3.39 -13.22
N GLU A 15 9.26 2.71 -14.26
CA GLU A 15 8.46 2.38 -15.44
C GLU A 15 7.74 1.04 -15.24
N LEU A 16 6.45 0.97 -15.58
CA LEU A 16 5.60 -0.21 -15.36
C LEU A 16 5.61 -1.13 -16.60
N GLU A 17 6.73 -1.78 -16.86
CA GLU A 17 6.89 -2.65 -18.04
C GLU A 17 6.76 -4.14 -17.71
N THR A 18 7.23 -4.54 -16.53
CA THR A 18 7.32 -5.95 -16.14
C THR A 18 6.51 -6.25 -14.88
N SER A 19 6.26 -7.54 -14.66
CA SER A 19 5.65 -8.02 -13.43
C SER A 19 6.46 -7.70 -12.17
N LYS A 20 7.79 -7.55 -12.31
CA LYS A 20 8.66 -7.13 -11.21
C LYS A 20 8.42 -5.67 -10.84
N ASP A 21 8.12 -4.82 -11.82
CA ASP A 21 7.90 -3.39 -11.62
C ASP A 21 6.59 -3.16 -10.88
N VAL A 22 5.52 -3.90 -11.20
CA VAL A 22 4.26 -3.85 -10.43
C VAL A 22 4.47 -4.20 -8.96
N ILE A 23 5.32 -5.21 -8.68
CA ILE A 23 5.68 -5.59 -7.30
C ILE A 23 6.54 -4.50 -6.64
N ALA A 24 7.48 -3.91 -7.39
CA ALA A 24 8.33 -2.83 -6.90
C ALA A 24 7.51 -1.57 -6.56
N TYR A 25 6.54 -1.21 -7.42
CA TYR A 25 5.60 -0.11 -7.22
C TYR A 25 4.83 -0.29 -5.91
N GLY A 26 4.19 -1.44 -5.69
CA GLY A 26 3.46 -1.70 -4.45
C GLY A 26 4.33 -1.64 -3.19
N LYS A 27 5.60 -2.06 -3.30
CA LYS A 27 6.58 -1.93 -2.20
C LYS A 27 6.96 -0.48 -1.93
N LEU A 28 7.17 0.33 -2.97
CA LEU A 28 7.50 1.76 -2.85
C LEU A 28 6.33 2.52 -2.22
N ILE A 29 5.10 2.32 -2.71
CA ILE A 29 3.89 2.89 -2.13
C ILE A 29 3.79 2.57 -0.63
N ARG A 30 4.00 1.31 -0.25
CA ARG A 30 3.98 0.91 1.17
C ARG A 30 5.06 1.64 1.99
N LYS A 31 6.29 1.72 1.50
CA LYS A 31 7.40 2.37 2.20
C LYS A 31 7.16 3.88 2.38
N ILE A 32 6.76 4.55 1.31
CA ILE A 32 6.43 5.98 1.31
C ILE A 32 5.28 6.25 2.29
N GLY A 33 4.21 5.45 2.22
CA GLY A 33 3.07 5.61 3.11
C GLY A 33 3.42 5.36 4.58
N ASN A 34 4.23 4.36 4.89
CA ASN A 34 4.69 4.14 6.26
C ASN A 34 5.49 5.32 6.81
N GLU A 35 6.41 5.87 6.01
CA GLU A 35 7.23 7.01 6.41
C GLU A 35 6.38 8.28 6.59
N LEU A 36 5.47 8.56 5.65
CA LEU A 36 4.53 9.67 5.75
C LEU A 36 3.60 9.51 6.96
N TYR A 37 3.10 8.30 7.24
CA TYR A 37 2.29 8.02 8.42
C TYR A 37 3.04 8.38 9.70
N LEU A 38 4.26 7.85 9.88
CA LEU A 38 5.06 8.08 11.07
C LEU A 38 5.35 9.58 11.26
N GLN A 39 5.76 10.27 10.20
CA GLN A 39 6.01 11.70 10.25
C GLN A 39 4.75 12.48 10.59
N THR A 40 3.64 12.21 9.92
CA THR A 40 2.37 12.93 10.12
C THR A 40 1.83 12.72 11.53
N TYR A 41 1.89 11.49 12.04
CA TYR A 41 1.44 11.15 13.38
C TYR A 41 2.33 11.82 14.44
N PHE A 42 3.65 11.78 14.29
CA PHE A 42 4.57 12.46 15.20
C PHE A 42 4.39 13.99 15.19
N ARG A 43 4.21 14.59 14.00
CA ARG A 43 3.90 16.02 13.88
C ARG A 43 2.56 16.38 14.53
N ALA A 44 1.59 15.47 14.55
CA ALA A 44 0.34 15.68 15.27
C ALA A 44 0.56 15.75 16.79
N ASP A 45 1.44 14.91 17.34
CA ASP A 45 1.78 14.95 18.76
C ASP A 45 2.57 16.22 19.14
N GLU A 46 3.54 16.61 18.31
CA GLU A 46 4.28 17.87 18.48
C GLU A 46 3.35 19.08 18.43
N LEU A 47 2.46 19.12 17.43
CA LEU A 47 1.47 20.18 17.27
C LEU A 47 0.53 20.23 18.47
N GLU A 48 0.08 19.08 18.97
CA GLU A 48 -0.81 19.04 20.13
C GLU A 48 -0.09 19.59 21.37
N SER A 49 1.17 19.24 21.58
CA SER A 49 2.01 19.77 22.65
C SER A 49 2.18 21.29 22.55
N ALA A 50 2.48 21.79 21.35
CA ALA A 50 2.62 23.23 21.10
C ALA A 50 1.31 23.98 21.38
N LEU A 51 0.17 23.46 20.89
CA LEU A 51 -1.15 24.08 21.08
C LEU A 51 -1.63 24.03 22.53
N ARG A 52 -1.27 22.99 23.29
CA ARG A 52 -1.58 22.91 24.73
C ARG A 52 -0.89 24.00 25.55
N ASN A 53 0.27 24.46 25.10
CA ASN A 53 1.04 25.53 25.74
C ASN A 53 0.73 26.91 25.17
N TYR A 54 -0.18 27.00 24.20
CA TYR A 54 -0.54 28.25 23.55
C TYR A 54 -1.18 29.23 24.55
N GLN A 55 -0.45 30.28 24.90
CA GLN A 55 -0.90 31.36 25.77
C GLN A 55 -1.64 32.40 24.94
N GLY A 56 -2.95 32.22 24.77
CA GLY A 56 -3.80 33.28 24.22
C GLY A 56 -4.30 34.24 25.29
N LYS A 57 -5.18 35.18 24.92
CA LYS A 57 -5.81 36.08 25.91
C LYS A 57 -6.57 35.24 26.95
N TRP A 58 -6.41 35.59 28.23
CA TRP A 58 -6.90 34.83 29.40
C TRP A 58 -8.40 34.46 29.34
N TYR A 59 -9.22 35.28 28.67
CA TYR A 59 -10.67 35.06 28.52
C TYR A 59 -11.06 34.16 27.33
N HIS A 60 -10.11 33.79 26.46
CA HIS A 60 -10.34 32.87 25.32
C HIS A 60 -9.75 31.47 25.54
N PHE A 61 -8.72 31.35 26.38
CA PHE A 61 -7.93 30.12 26.54
C PHE A 61 -7.86 29.70 28.01
N GLY A 62 -9.00 29.30 28.57
CA GLY A 62 -9.08 28.62 29.87
C GLY A 62 -8.78 27.11 29.76
N ALA A 63 -9.31 26.29 30.69
CA ALA A 63 -9.13 24.82 30.72
C ALA A 63 -9.50 24.08 29.41
N SER A 64 -10.20 24.72 28.48
CA SER A 64 -10.58 24.18 27.17
C SER A 64 -9.44 24.10 26.14
N THR A 65 -8.27 24.71 26.38
CA THR A 65 -7.14 24.73 25.42
C THR A 65 -6.66 23.32 25.07
N LYS A 66 -6.63 22.40 26.05
CA LYS A 66 -6.26 21.00 25.81
C LYS A 66 -7.25 20.28 24.88
N VAL A 67 -8.54 20.57 25.01
CA VAL A 67 -9.60 19.99 24.17
C VAL A 67 -9.49 20.54 22.75
N ARG A 68 -9.32 21.85 22.61
CA ARG A 68 -9.13 22.51 21.31
C ARG A 68 -7.89 21.99 20.59
N ALA A 69 -6.78 21.82 21.31
CA ALA A 69 -5.55 21.23 20.75
C ALA A 69 -5.82 19.83 20.18
N ARG A 70 -6.52 18.96 20.93
CA ARG A 70 -6.92 17.62 20.45
C ARG A 70 -7.82 17.67 19.23
N LEU A 71 -8.78 18.59 19.17
CA LEU A 71 -9.68 18.73 18.02
C LEU A 71 -8.90 19.11 16.75
N VAL A 72 -7.96 20.04 16.87
CA VAL A 72 -7.10 20.43 15.74
C VAL A 72 -6.21 19.27 15.31
N THR A 73 -5.56 18.59 16.25
CA THR A 73 -4.62 17.51 15.92
C THR A 73 -5.29 16.23 15.47
N ALA A 74 -6.56 16.01 15.81
CA ALA A 74 -7.37 14.90 15.32
C ALA A 74 -7.44 14.86 13.79
N HIS A 75 -7.54 16.01 13.12
CA HIS A 75 -7.52 16.06 11.65
C HIS A 75 -6.22 15.51 11.05
N LEU A 76 -5.08 15.81 11.69
CA LEU A 76 -3.79 15.32 11.23
C LEU A 76 -3.62 13.82 11.50
N ARG A 77 -4.13 13.32 12.63
CA ARG A 77 -4.16 11.87 12.94
C ARG A 77 -5.03 11.10 11.94
N ILE A 78 -6.23 11.60 11.63
CA ILE A 78 -7.11 11.01 10.61
C ILE A 78 -6.41 11.01 9.24
N GLY A 79 -5.69 12.09 8.90
CA GLY A 79 -4.86 12.13 7.70
C GLY A 79 -3.79 11.05 7.68
N ALA A 80 -3.09 10.85 8.79
CA ALA A 80 -2.12 9.77 8.94
C ALA A 80 -2.78 8.39 8.72
N ASP A 81 -3.93 8.12 9.35
CA ASP A 81 -4.66 6.86 9.16
C ASP A 81 -5.04 6.62 7.68
N GLY A 82 -5.43 7.68 6.96
CA GLY A 82 -5.66 7.63 5.52
C GLY A 82 -4.40 7.25 4.73
N VAL A 83 -3.24 7.77 5.11
CA VAL A 83 -1.94 7.40 4.52
C VAL A 83 -1.60 5.94 4.81
N ALA A 84 -1.87 5.44 6.02
CA ALA A 84 -1.68 4.03 6.36
C ALA A 84 -2.59 3.12 5.52
N ALA A 85 -3.85 3.52 5.30
CA ALA A 85 -4.77 2.82 4.42
C ALA A 85 -4.27 2.79 2.96
N TRP A 86 -3.72 3.90 2.47
CA TRP A 86 -3.07 3.98 1.15
C TRP A 86 -1.87 3.03 1.04
N ALA A 87 -1.00 2.99 2.06
CA ALA A 87 0.14 2.07 2.12
C ALA A 87 -0.30 0.59 2.04
N LEU A 88 -1.39 0.25 2.74
CA LEU A 88 -2.01 -1.08 2.66
C LEU A 88 -2.58 -1.37 1.27
N GLY A 89 -3.12 -0.36 0.59
CA GLY A 89 -3.56 -0.44 -0.80
C GLY A 89 -2.47 -0.97 -1.74
N GLY A 90 -1.23 -0.50 -1.60
CA GLY A 90 -0.09 -0.99 -2.39
C GLY A 90 0.20 -2.50 -2.20
N VAL A 91 0.01 -3.01 -0.98
CA VAL A 91 0.14 -4.46 -0.69
C VAL A 91 -1.01 -5.25 -1.29
N LYS A 92 -2.24 -4.78 -1.10
CA LYS A 92 -3.44 -5.43 -1.65
C LYS A 92 -3.40 -5.48 -3.18
N MET A 93 -2.96 -4.40 -3.81
CA MET A 93 -2.72 -4.33 -5.25
C MET A 93 -1.74 -5.41 -5.70
N THR A 94 -0.55 -5.50 -5.06
CA THR A 94 0.47 -6.51 -5.39
C THR A 94 -0.07 -7.94 -5.26
N ASN A 95 -0.82 -8.22 -4.19
CA ASN A 95 -1.44 -9.53 -3.98
C ASN A 95 -2.50 -9.85 -5.04
N SER A 96 -3.32 -8.86 -5.40
CA SER A 96 -4.32 -9.00 -6.46
C SER A 96 -3.66 -9.26 -7.81
N PHE A 97 -2.61 -8.51 -8.14
CA PHE A 97 -1.81 -8.73 -9.35
C PHE A 97 -1.27 -10.17 -9.42
N HIS A 98 -0.71 -10.67 -8.33
CA HIS A 98 -0.21 -12.03 -8.28
C HIS A 98 -1.32 -13.06 -8.51
N LYS A 99 -2.47 -12.88 -7.83
CA LYS A 99 -3.62 -13.79 -7.94
C LYS A 99 -4.20 -13.84 -9.35
N HIS A 100 -4.34 -12.69 -10.00
CA HIS A 100 -5.11 -12.57 -11.24
C HIS A 100 -4.27 -12.66 -12.51
N PHE A 101 -2.96 -12.38 -12.44
CA PHE A 101 -2.09 -12.37 -13.62
C PHE A 101 -0.98 -13.42 -13.53
N VAL A 102 -0.17 -13.39 -12.46
CA VAL A 102 1.00 -14.29 -12.33
C VAL A 102 0.61 -15.74 -12.08
N GLY A 103 -0.39 -15.97 -11.21
CA GLY A 103 -0.86 -17.32 -10.87
C GLY A 103 -1.35 -18.10 -12.10
N PRO A 104 -2.29 -17.55 -12.90
CA PRO A 104 -2.77 -18.19 -14.12
C PRO A 104 -1.64 -18.47 -15.14
N GLU A 105 -0.73 -17.53 -15.33
CA GLU A 105 0.40 -17.69 -16.27
C GLU A 105 1.32 -18.84 -15.87
N ARG A 106 1.69 -18.93 -14.59
CA ARG A 106 2.50 -20.04 -14.05
C ARG A 106 1.78 -21.38 -14.17
N ALA A 107 0.47 -21.40 -13.93
CA ALA A 107 -0.34 -22.61 -14.06
C ALA A 107 -0.44 -23.09 -15.53
N ALA A 108 -0.41 -22.16 -16.50
CA ALA A 108 -0.37 -22.49 -17.92
C ALA A 108 1.00 -23.02 -18.36
N GLN A 109 2.10 -22.43 -17.85
CA GLN A 109 3.47 -22.88 -18.15
C GLN A 109 3.80 -24.24 -17.51
N GLY A 110 3.22 -24.56 -16.35
CA GLY A 110 3.46 -25.80 -15.62
C GLY A 110 2.71 -27.04 -16.11
N LYS A 111 1.80 -26.92 -17.09
CA LYS A 111 1.10 -28.08 -17.66
C LYS A 111 1.91 -28.67 -18.84
N PRO A 112 2.51 -29.86 -18.72
CA PRO A 112 3.00 -30.57 -19.90
C PRO A 112 1.83 -30.81 -20.85
N LYS A 113 2.01 -30.54 -22.15
CA LYS A 113 1.01 -30.85 -23.20
C LYS A 113 0.83 -32.37 -23.27
N THR A 114 -0.04 -32.94 -22.44
CA THR A 114 -0.50 -34.32 -22.61
C THR A 114 -1.34 -34.39 -23.88
N LYS A 115 -0.72 -34.83 -24.98
CA LYS A 115 -1.46 -35.19 -26.21
C LYS A 115 -2.48 -36.28 -25.83
N PRO A 116 -3.76 -36.13 -26.18
CA PRO A 116 -4.71 -37.22 -26.02
C PRO A 116 -4.30 -38.37 -26.95
N LYS A 117 -3.97 -39.54 -26.40
CA LYS A 117 -3.82 -40.77 -27.20
C LYS A 117 -5.22 -41.17 -27.66
N SER A 118 -5.55 -40.91 -28.93
CA SER A 118 -6.74 -41.52 -29.53
C SER A 118 -6.48 -43.02 -29.69
N LYS A 119 -7.10 -43.85 -28.85
CA LYS A 119 -7.24 -45.27 -29.14
C LYS A 119 -8.47 -45.42 -30.03
N PHE A 120 -8.25 -45.62 -31.33
CA PHE A 120 -9.21 -46.31 -32.17
C PHE A 120 -8.80 -47.79 -32.13
N GLU A 121 -9.53 -48.59 -31.35
CA GLU A 121 -9.47 -50.05 -31.42
C GLU A 121 -10.45 -50.46 -32.53
N ILE A 122 -9.91 -50.83 -33.70
CA ILE A 122 -10.69 -51.50 -34.75
C ILE A 122 -10.72 -52.98 -34.33
N PHE A 123 -11.89 -53.46 -33.92
CA PHE A 123 -12.17 -54.89 -33.86
C PHE A 123 -12.28 -55.39 -35.30
N THR A 124 -11.32 -56.20 -35.73
CA THR A 124 -11.51 -57.09 -36.89
C THR A 124 -12.12 -58.37 -36.36
N ASP A 125 -13.38 -58.61 -36.72
CA ASP A 125 -14.00 -59.94 -36.63
C ASP A 125 -13.35 -60.80 -37.71
N ASP A 126 -12.58 -61.82 -37.30
CA ASP A 126 -12.13 -62.90 -38.18
C ASP A 126 -13.06 -64.11 -37.93
N ASP A 127 -13.84 -64.44 -38.97
CA ASP A 127 -14.60 -65.69 -39.15
C ASP A 127 -13.68 -66.89 -39.45
#